data_AF-A0A2E5CTA2-F1
#
_entry.id   AF-A0A2E5CTA2-F1
#
_cell.length_a   1.000
_cell.length_b   1.000
_cell.length_c   1.000
_cell.angle_alpha   90.00
_cell.angle_beta   90.00
_cell.angle_gamma   90.00
#
_symmetry.space_group_name_H-M   'P 1'
#
loop_
_entity.id
_entity.type
_entity.pdbx_description
1 polymer ?
#
loop_
_entity_poly.entity_id
_entity_poly.type
_entity_poly.pdbx_seq_one_letter_code
_entity_poly.pdbx_strand_id
1 'polypeptide(L)'
;MKNKILFTSRLVISALFLLSAIAKLYPTPLYGITKIFEEGQLIPMGFNEALVPYLSRFIIGLEFFIAFAVLQKNYLKRIILPTSISLLVLFSLHLSYQIFLGDKENCGCFGDLIPMTPTEALIKNIITILILLYIYKGVSYYQKSNISNLSIQFLLTYLFVFAFIPIQMSTETKTVSSYSSYVVGDIDINDGEKILCFFDAGCEHCMDAAKSLTKLSSEISDFPKIHIIFSDLEEEKIVDFFKYAGAEYSYQVIPFYNEDDEVNSYLEILGYEYENPAIIYLNNGNQIRFYDGTGANEYKEEELRRLIE
;
A
#
# COMPACT_ATOMS: atom_id res chain seq x y z
N MET A 1 -43.33 8.34 -14.89
CA MET A 1 -41.94 8.46 -15.40
C MET A 1 -40.98 9.10 -14.40
N LYS A 2 -41.33 10.21 -13.74
CA LYS A 2 -40.48 10.92 -12.75
C LYS A 2 -39.87 10.02 -11.65
N ASN A 3 -40.65 9.11 -11.07
CA ASN A 3 -40.16 8.17 -10.05
C ASN A 3 -39.16 7.13 -10.58
N LYS A 4 -39.30 6.70 -11.85
CA LYS A 4 -38.34 5.79 -12.48
C LYS A 4 -37.01 6.50 -12.71
N ILE A 5 -37.04 7.72 -13.25
CA ILE A 5 -35.85 8.54 -13.49
C ILE A 5 -35.10 8.80 -12.17
N LEU A 6 -35.80 9.21 -11.11
CA LEU A 6 -35.19 9.45 -9.80
C LEU A 6 -34.54 8.19 -9.22
N PHE A 7 -35.16 7.02 -9.40
CA PHE A 7 -34.58 5.76 -8.94
C PHE A 7 -33.35 5.37 -9.76
N THR A 8 -33.40 5.51 -11.09
CA THR A 8 -32.25 5.27 -11.98
C THR A 8 -31.09 6.20 -11.63
N SER A 9 -31.34 7.49 -11.38
CA SER A 9 -30.28 8.42 -10.94
C SER A 9 -29.62 7.97 -9.64
N ARG A 10 -30.38 7.44 -8.68
CA ARG A 10 -29.83 6.91 -7.41
C ARG A 10 -28.98 5.66 -7.63
N LEU A 11 -29.36 4.80 -8.57
CA LEU A 11 -28.58 3.63 -8.96
C LEU A 11 -27.23 4.04 -9.58
N VAL A 12 -27.23 5.04 -10.47
CA VAL A 12 -26.00 5.59 -11.05
C VAL A 12 -25.09 6.17 -9.96
N ILE A 13 -25.62 6.97 -9.04
CA ILE A 13 -24.85 7.52 -7.91
C ILE A 13 -24.29 6.39 -7.04
N SER A 14 -25.10 5.38 -6.72
CA SER A 14 -24.67 4.21 -5.94
C SER A 14 -23.48 3.51 -6.61
N ALA A 15 -23.58 3.23 -7.91
CA ALA A 15 -22.51 2.59 -8.67
C ALA A 15 -21.23 3.44 -8.72
N LEU A 16 -21.34 4.77 -8.85
CA LEU A 16 -20.18 5.67 -8.87
C LEU A 16 -19.43 5.68 -7.54
N PHE A 17 -20.14 5.73 -6.41
CA PHE A 17 -19.52 5.67 -5.08
C PHE A 17 -18.92 4.29 -4.78
N LEU A 18 -19.62 3.22 -5.19
CA LEU A 18 -19.12 1.85 -5.02
C LEU A 18 -17.84 1.62 -5.83
N LEU A 19 -17.84 2.06 -7.09
CA LEU A 19 -16.66 1.98 -7.96
C LEU A 19 -15.52 2.83 -7.38
N SER A 20 -15.81 4.04 -6.86
CA SER A 20 -14.81 4.90 -6.21
C SER A 20 -14.11 4.19 -5.04
N ALA A 21 -14.89 3.54 -4.17
CA ALA A 21 -14.37 2.83 -3.01
C ALA A 21 -13.53 1.60 -3.40
N ILE A 22 -13.98 0.81 -4.39
CA ILE A 22 -13.25 -0.36 -4.88
C ILE A 22 -11.98 0.04 -5.61
N ALA A 23 -12.04 1.09 -6.41
CA ALA A 23 -10.93 1.51 -7.26
C ALA A 23 -9.75 2.05 -6.44
N LYS A 24 -10.01 2.65 -5.27
CA LYS A 24 -8.99 3.00 -4.26
C LYS A 24 -8.29 1.79 -3.60
N LEU A 25 -8.78 0.57 -3.85
CA LEU A 25 -8.22 -0.68 -3.33
C LEU A 25 -7.52 -1.50 -4.43
N TYR A 26 -7.33 -0.93 -5.62
CA TYR A 26 -6.70 -1.57 -6.76
C TYR A 26 -5.28 -1.02 -6.97
N PRO A 27 -4.29 -1.81 -7.44
CA PRO A 27 -4.34 -3.23 -7.85
C PRO A 27 -4.49 -4.23 -6.70
N THR A 28 -3.86 -3.95 -5.55
CA THR A 28 -4.09 -4.69 -4.30
C THR A 28 -4.60 -3.73 -3.22
N PRO A 29 -5.44 -4.19 -2.26
CA PRO A 29 -6.07 -3.30 -1.29
C PRO A 29 -5.11 -2.42 -0.51
N LEU A 30 -3.94 -2.98 -0.17
CA LEU A 30 -2.93 -2.28 0.61
C LEU A 30 -2.16 -1.26 -0.24
N TYR A 31 -1.70 -1.64 -1.43
CA TYR A 31 -0.96 -0.71 -2.30
C TYR A 31 -1.84 0.44 -2.78
N GLY A 32 -3.10 0.14 -3.15
CA GLY A 32 -4.08 1.13 -3.58
C GLY A 32 -4.35 2.19 -2.51
N ILE A 33 -4.51 1.76 -1.25
CA ILE A 33 -4.81 2.68 -0.16
C ILE A 33 -3.58 3.49 0.26
N THR A 34 -2.40 2.87 0.40
CA THR A 34 -1.21 3.55 0.94
C THR A 34 -0.53 4.43 -0.11
N LYS A 35 -0.09 3.86 -1.24
CA LYS A 35 0.68 4.59 -2.25
C LYS A 35 -0.15 5.57 -3.05
N ILE A 36 -1.35 5.15 -3.48
CA ILE A 36 -2.11 5.96 -4.44
C ILE A 36 -3.05 6.94 -3.74
N PHE A 37 -3.72 6.52 -2.66
CA PHE A 37 -4.71 7.36 -2.00
C PHE A 37 -4.14 8.15 -0.80
N GLU A 38 -3.39 7.51 0.09
CA GLU A 38 -2.79 8.17 1.24
C GLU A 38 -1.66 9.12 0.82
N GLU A 39 -0.62 8.59 0.16
CA GLU A 39 0.52 9.39 -0.31
C GLU A 39 0.15 10.30 -1.49
N GLY A 40 -0.66 9.83 -2.44
CA GLY A 40 -1.05 10.63 -3.61
C GLY A 40 -2.11 11.71 -3.35
N GLN A 41 -2.94 11.54 -2.31
CA GLN A 41 -4.07 12.46 -2.07
C GLN A 41 -4.12 13.04 -0.64
N LEU A 42 -3.91 12.26 0.42
CA LEU A 42 -4.09 12.75 1.80
C LEU A 42 -2.85 13.47 2.35
N ILE A 43 -1.64 12.99 2.09
CA ILE A 43 -0.41 13.66 2.51
C ILE A 43 -0.26 15.04 1.83
N PRO A 44 -0.50 15.18 0.50
CA PRO A 44 -0.47 16.48 -0.17
C PRO A 44 -1.53 17.47 0.34
N MET A 45 -2.63 16.98 0.93
CA MET A 45 -3.61 17.83 1.64
C MET A 45 -3.07 18.42 2.95
N GLY A 46 -1.90 17.98 3.41
CA GLY A 46 -1.27 18.41 4.66
C GLY A 46 -1.71 17.61 5.89
N PHE A 47 -2.26 16.40 5.71
CA PHE A 47 -2.57 15.52 6.84
C PHE A 47 -1.30 14.84 7.38
N ASN A 48 -1.24 14.67 8.70
CA ASN A 48 -0.15 13.95 9.37
C ASN A 48 -0.20 12.45 9.02
N GLU A 49 0.94 11.87 8.66
CA GLU A 49 1.13 10.45 8.34
C GLU A 49 0.56 9.50 9.42
N ALA A 50 0.58 9.86 10.70
CA ALA A 50 -0.02 9.06 11.76
C ALA A 50 -1.56 9.03 11.70
N LEU A 51 -2.19 10.09 11.18
CA LEU A 51 -3.65 10.20 11.05
C LEU A 51 -4.15 9.63 9.72
N VAL A 52 -3.31 9.68 8.69
CA VAL A 52 -3.64 9.33 7.30
C VAL A 52 -4.22 7.91 7.15
N PRO A 53 -3.65 6.85 7.78
CA PRO A 53 -4.22 5.51 7.72
C PRO A 53 -5.64 5.41 8.30
N TYR A 54 -5.95 6.17 9.36
CA TYR A 54 -7.30 6.19 9.94
C TYR A 54 -8.27 6.96 9.04
N LEU A 55 -7.81 8.10 8.51
CA LEU A 55 -8.62 8.97 7.67
C LEU A 55 -8.95 8.30 6.32
N SER A 56 -8.02 7.57 5.74
CA SER A 56 -8.23 6.86 4.46
C SER A 56 -9.32 5.80 4.56
N ARG A 57 -9.25 4.91 5.57
CA ARG A 57 -10.32 3.92 5.84
C ARG A 57 -11.63 4.59 6.18
N PHE A 58 -11.58 5.72 6.90
CA PHE A 58 -12.80 6.48 7.20
C PHE A 58 -13.49 6.99 5.94
N ILE A 59 -12.74 7.55 4.99
CA ILE A 59 -13.28 8.02 3.72
C ILE A 59 -13.83 6.86 2.89
N ILE A 60 -13.07 5.77 2.74
CA ILE A 60 -13.51 4.59 1.96
C ILE A 60 -14.78 3.97 2.58
N GLY A 61 -14.83 3.87 3.90
CA GLY A 61 -16.03 3.43 4.63
C GLY A 61 -17.23 4.34 4.41
N LEU A 62 -17.00 5.65 4.34
CA LEU A 62 -18.03 6.63 4.04
C LEU A 62 -18.52 6.51 2.58
N GLU A 63 -17.64 6.23 1.62
CA GLU A 63 -18.02 5.97 0.21
C GLU A 63 -18.87 4.70 0.08
N PHE A 64 -18.46 3.57 0.68
CA PHE A 64 -19.27 2.36 0.73
C PHE A 64 -20.63 2.61 1.41
N PHE A 65 -20.63 3.35 2.52
CA PHE A 65 -21.85 3.65 3.25
C PHE A 65 -22.82 4.45 2.38
N ILE A 66 -22.36 5.50 1.71
CA ILE A 66 -23.16 6.32 0.80
C ILE A 66 -23.67 5.49 -0.37
N ALA A 67 -22.83 4.61 -0.95
CA ALA A 67 -23.20 3.78 -2.09
C ALA A 67 -24.47 2.95 -1.79
N PHE A 68 -24.56 2.35 -0.60
CA PHE A 68 -25.75 1.61 -0.20
C PHE A 68 -26.86 2.53 0.34
N ALA A 69 -26.50 3.55 1.12
CA ALA A 69 -27.46 4.45 1.75
C ALA A 69 -28.26 5.26 0.72
N VAL A 70 -27.68 5.67 -0.41
CA VAL A 70 -28.44 6.44 -1.41
C VAL A 70 -29.61 5.66 -2.00
N LEU A 71 -29.58 4.31 -1.95
CA LEU A 71 -30.65 3.42 -2.42
C LEU A 71 -31.81 3.27 -1.42
N GLN A 72 -31.63 3.68 -0.16
CA GLN A 72 -32.68 3.63 0.86
C GLN A 72 -33.46 4.95 0.99
N LYS A 73 -34.65 4.90 1.60
CA LYS A 73 -35.49 6.09 1.87
C LYS A 73 -35.17 6.78 3.19
N ASN A 74 -34.59 6.05 4.14
CA ASN A 74 -34.25 6.53 5.48
C ASN A 74 -33.20 7.64 5.44
N TYR A 75 -33.48 8.81 6.02
CA TYR A 75 -32.60 9.99 6.04
C TYR A 75 -32.00 10.46 4.70
N LEU A 76 -32.57 10.03 3.56
CA LEU A 76 -32.02 10.32 2.23
C LEU A 76 -31.82 11.81 1.98
N LYS A 77 -32.88 12.61 2.18
CA LYS A 77 -32.83 14.06 1.95
C LYS A 77 -32.09 14.84 3.03
N ARG A 78 -32.11 14.35 4.28
CA ARG A 78 -31.62 15.10 5.45
C ARG A 78 -30.14 14.88 5.73
N ILE A 79 -29.62 13.68 5.51
CA ILE A 79 -28.25 13.30 5.85
C ILE A 79 -27.51 12.83 4.60
N ILE A 80 -28.01 11.79 3.93
CA ILE A 80 -27.24 11.07 2.89
C ILE A 80 -26.88 11.99 1.71
N LEU A 81 -27.85 12.70 1.13
CA LEU A 81 -27.59 13.59 0.00
C LEU A 81 -26.69 14.78 0.38
N PRO A 82 -26.94 15.53 1.48
CA PRO A 82 -26.00 16.55 1.95
C PRO A 82 -24.58 16.04 2.22
N THR A 83 -24.41 14.90 2.90
CA THR A 83 -23.09 14.30 3.16
C THR A 83 -22.38 13.92 1.86
N SER A 84 -23.10 13.35 0.90
CA SER A 84 -22.54 13.00 -0.42
C SER A 84 -22.04 14.22 -1.18
N ILE A 85 -22.83 15.30 -1.18
CA ILE A 85 -22.45 16.56 -1.82
C ILE A 85 -21.25 17.17 -1.09
N SER A 86 -21.26 17.19 0.25
CA SER A 86 -20.17 17.73 1.06
C SER A 86 -18.86 17.02 0.80
N LEU A 87 -18.87 15.68 0.71
CA LEU A 87 -17.67 14.89 0.41
C LEU A 87 -17.11 15.25 -0.98
N LEU A 88 -17.97 15.30 -2.00
CA LEU A 88 -17.55 15.63 -3.36
C LEU A 88 -17.04 17.06 -3.48
N VAL A 89 -17.66 18.02 -2.78
CA VAL A 89 -17.20 19.41 -2.76
C VAL A 89 -15.81 19.50 -2.13
N LEU A 90 -15.57 18.83 -0.99
CA LEU A 90 -14.27 18.82 -0.32
C LEU A 90 -13.17 18.28 -1.25
N PHE A 91 -13.40 17.13 -1.90
CA PHE A 91 -12.43 16.60 -2.86
C PHE A 91 -12.28 17.46 -4.11
N SER A 92 -13.35 18.09 -4.59
CA SER A 92 -13.28 18.99 -5.76
C SER A 92 -12.46 20.24 -5.47
N LEU A 93 -12.55 20.80 -4.25
CA LEU A 93 -11.72 21.92 -3.84
C LEU A 93 -10.23 21.54 -3.80
N HIS A 94 -9.92 20.36 -3.27
CA HIS A 94 -8.55 19.85 -3.27
C HIS A 94 -8.02 19.61 -4.69
N LEU A 95 -8.80 18.96 -5.56
CA LEU A 95 -8.42 18.75 -6.97
C LEU A 95 -8.20 20.07 -7.71
N SER A 96 -9.04 21.08 -7.43
CA SER A 96 -8.88 22.42 -8.01
C SER A 96 -7.55 23.07 -7.58
N TYR A 97 -7.12 22.82 -6.34
CA TYR A 97 -5.84 23.29 -5.82
C TYR A 97 -4.66 22.57 -6.49
N GLN A 98 -4.72 21.23 -6.65
CA GLN A 98 -3.69 20.47 -7.36
C GLN A 98 -3.54 20.91 -8.84
N ILE A 99 -4.65 21.19 -9.53
CA ILE A 99 -4.63 21.71 -10.91
C ILE A 99 -3.88 23.05 -10.97
N PHE A 100 -4.01 23.90 -9.95
CA PHE A 100 -3.32 25.19 -9.90
C PHE A 100 -1.81 25.04 -9.69
N LEU A 101 -1.38 24.00 -8.97
CA LEU A 101 0.04 23.68 -8.77
C LEU A 101 0.71 23.07 -10.01
N GLY A 102 -0.08 22.63 -10.99
CA GLY A 102 0.42 22.12 -12.27
C GLY A 102 0.63 20.60 -12.29
N ASP A 103 0.14 19.88 -11.28
CA ASP A 103 0.23 18.42 -11.21
C ASP A 103 -0.64 17.75 -12.28
N LYS A 104 -0.03 16.80 -12.99
CA LYS A 104 -0.69 16.02 -14.07
C LYS A 104 -0.80 14.53 -13.75
N GLU A 105 -0.34 14.12 -12.57
CA GLU A 105 -0.33 12.72 -12.14
C GLU A 105 -1.72 12.25 -11.69
N ASN A 106 -1.84 10.94 -11.46
CA ASN A 106 -3.11 10.32 -11.08
C ASN A 106 -3.54 10.83 -9.69
N CYS A 107 -4.70 11.47 -9.60
CA CYS A 107 -5.15 12.16 -8.39
C CYS A 107 -5.69 11.23 -7.28
N GLY A 108 -5.56 9.92 -7.44
CA GLY A 108 -5.95 8.90 -6.45
C GLY A 108 -7.46 8.72 -6.21
N CYS A 109 -8.32 9.52 -6.86
CA CYS A 109 -9.77 9.53 -6.58
C CYS A 109 -10.47 8.20 -6.93
N PHE A 110 -10.00 7.47 -7.94
CA PHE A 110 -10.40 6.09 -8.25
C PHE A 110 -9.19 5.14 -8.18
N GLY A 111 -8.18 5.46 -7.36
CA GLY A 111 -6.92 4.71 -7.37
C GLY A 111 -6.35 4.55 -8.77
N ASP A 112 -5.73 3.40 -9.03
CA ASP A 112 -5.09 3.09 -10.33
C ASP A 112 -5.96 2.28 -11.29
N LEU A 113 -7.18 1.90 -10.87
CA LEU A 113 -8.08 1.12 -11.72
C LEU A 113 -8.57 1.93 -12.93
N ILE A 114 -8.76 3.24 -12.73
CA ILE A 114 -9.14 4.19 -13.77
C ILE A 114 -8.26 5.42 -13.57
N PRO A 115 -7.03 5.43 -14.13
CA PRO A 115 -6.15 6.57 -14.02
C PRO A 115 -6.82 7.76 -14.72
N MET A 116 -6.95 8.86 -13.98
CA MET A 116 -7.57 10.08 -14.49
C MET A 116 -6.79 11.29 -14.02
N THR A 117 -6.72 12.28 -14.89
CA THR A 117 -6.11 13.57 -14.53
C THR A 117 -6.97 14.29 -13.50
N PRO A 118 -6.39 15.22 -12.70
CA PRO A 118 -7.16 16.01 -11.75
C PRO A 118 -8.34 16.75 -12.39
N THR A 119 -8.21 17.16 -13.66
CA THR A 119 -9.27 17.85 -14.41
C THR A 119 -10.45 16.93 -14.75
N GLU A 120 -10.19 15.69 -15.14
CA GLU A 120 -11.22 14.69 -15.44
C GLU A 120 -11.97 14.28 -14.17
N ALA A 121 -11.24 14.10 -13.07
CA ALA A 121 -11.81 13.82 -11.76
C ALA A 121 -12.72 14.96 -11.29
N LEU A 122 -12.30 16.23 -11.47
CA LEU A 122 -13.08 17.41 -11.12
C LEU A 122 -14.39 17.48 -11.94
N ILE A 123 -14.32 17.28 -13.26
CA ILE A 123 -15.51 17.27 -14.14
C ILE A 123 -16.50 16.18 -13.68
N LYS A 124 -16.01 14.98 -13.41
CA LYS A 124 -16.84 13.87 -12.90
C LYS A 124 -17.50 14.23 -11.57
N ASN A 125 -16.78 14.85 -10.64
CA ASN A 125 -17.36 15.27 -9.36
C ASN A 125 -18.45 16.34 -9.55
N ILE A 126 -18.23 17.33 -10.42
CA ILE A 126 -19.23 18.36 -10.74
C ILE A 126 -20.51 17.73 -11.32
N ILE A 127 -20.38 16.82 -12.30
CA ILE A 127 -21.52 16.10 -12.89
C ILE A 127 -22.27 15.31 -11.80
N THR A 128 -21.54 14.62 -10.93
CA THR A 128 -22.12 13.83 -9.84
C THR A 128 -22.88 14.73 -8.84
N ILE A 129 -22.34 15.91 -8.50
CA ILE A 129 -23.01 16.91 -7.66
C ILE A 129 -24.31 17.40 -8.31
N LEU A 130 -24.31 17.68 -9.62
CA LEU A 130 -25.52 18.11 -10.33
C LEU A 130 -26.62 17.04 -10.29
N ILE A 131 -26.26 15.77 -10.45
CA ILE A 131 -27.20 14.64 -10.32
C ILE A 131 -27.73 14.55 -8.89
N LEU A 132 -26.87 14.70 -7.88
CA LEU A 132 -27.28 14.70 -6.46
C LEU A 132 -28.23 15.86 -6.13
N LEU A 133 -27.99 17.06 -6.66
CA LEU A 133 -28.88 18.21 -6.50
C LEU A 133 -30.24 17.99 -7.18
N TYR A 134 -30.25 17.34 -8.34
CA TYR A 134 -31.48 16.91 -9.01
C TYR A 134 -32.28 15.93 -8.13
N ILE A 135 -31.62 14.91 -7.56
CA ILE A 135 -32.25 13.97 -6.63
C ILE A 135 -32.78 14.69 -5.38
N TYR A 136 -31.99 15.61 -4.81
CA TYR A 136 -32.36 16.38 -3.61
C TYR A 136 -33.64 17.20 -3.81
N LYS A 137 -33.79 17.83 -4.99
CA LYS A 137 -35.01 18.55 -5.36
C LYS A 137 -36.19 17.62 -5.63
N GLY A 138 -35.94 16.44 -6.21
CA GLY A 138 -36.96 15.48 -6.61
C GLY A 138 -37.53 14.61 -5.48
N VAL A 139 -36.78 14.39 -4.40
CA VAL A 139 -37.18 13.54 -3.27
C VAL A 139 -37.94 14.34 -2.21
N SER A 140 -39.04 13.75 -1.71
CA SER A 140 -39.81 14.28 -0.58
C SER A 140 -39.19 13.89 0.76
N TYR A 141 -39.45 14.68 1.81
CA TYR A 141 -39.03 14.32 3.17
C TYR A 141 -39.73 13.02 3.61
N TYR A 142 -38.97 12.08 4.18
CA TYR A 142 -39.51 10.83 4.70
C TYR A 142 -39.60 10.91 6.23
N GLN A 143 -40.83 10.93 6.75
CA GLN A 143 -41.09 11.26 8.15
C GLN A 143 -40.89 10.10 9.13
N LYS A 144 -40.96 8.85 8.65
CA LYS A 144 -40.71 7.63 9.45
C LYS A 144 -39.24 7.19 9.43
N SER A 145 -38.32 8.14 9.59
CA SER A 145 -36.89 7.85 9.60
C SER A 145 -36.44 7.28 10.94
N ASN A 146 -35.65 6.19 10.93
CA ASN A 146 -35.13 5.54 12.14
C ASN A 146 -33.61 5.67 12.19
N ILE A 147 -33.09 6.41 13.16
CA ILE A 147 -31.66 6.70 13.28
C ILE A 147 -30.87 5.43 13.62
N SER A 148 -31.45 4.51 14.41
CA SER A 148 -30.81 3.26 14.79
C SER A 148 -30.45 2.42 13.56
N ASN A 149 -31.37 2.28 12.60
CA ASN A 149 -31.12 1.53 11.37
C ASN A 149 -29.99 2.16 10.53
N LEU A 150 -29.93 3.49 10.47
CA LEU A 150 -28.87 4.19 9.75
C LEU A 150 -27.51 4.00 10.44
N SER A 151 -27.48 4.11 11.77
CA SER A 151 -26.27 3.90 12.57
C SER A 151 -25.77 2.45 12.50
N ILE A 152 -26.67 1.47 12.51
CA ILE A 152 -26.32 0.04 12.34
C ILE A 152 -25.68 -0.17 10.97
N GLN A 153 -26.28 0.38 9.89
CA GLN A 153 -25.70 0.27 8.56
C GLN A 153 -24.31 0.92 8.49
N PHE A 154 -24.15 2.10 9.07
CA PHE A 154 -22.87 2.79 9.13
C PHE A 154 -21.83 1.93 9.86
N LEU A 155 -22.17 1.41 11.04
CA LEU A 155 -21.29 0.56 11.85
C LEU A 155 -20.90 -0.73 11.11
N LEU A 156 -21.86 -1.41 10.46
CA LEU A 156 -21.60 -2.62 9.69
C LEU A 156 -20.66 -2.37 8.50
N THR A 157 -20.87 -1.26 7.79
CA THR A 157 -20.00 -0.88 6.68
C THR A 157 -18.59 -0.56 7.15
N TYR A 158 -18.48 0.12 8.29
CA TYR A 158 -17.19 0.47 8.88
C TYR A 158 -16.45 -0.76 9.39
N LEU A 159 -17.15 -1.68 10.06
CA LEU A 159 -16.60 -2.96 10.51
C LEU A 159 -16.11 -3.78 9.33
N PHE A 160 -16.86 -3.81 8.23
CA PHE A 160 -16.43 -4.46 6.99
C PHE A 160 -15.11 -3.85 6.47
N VAL A 161 -15.01 -2.52 6.39
CA VAL A 161 -13.76 -1.87 5.95
C VAL A 161 -12.59 -2.23 6.86
N PHE A 162 -12.74 -2.17 8.18
CA PHE A 162 -11.66 -2.48 9.11
C PHE A 162 -11.29 -3.96 9.15
N ALA A 163 -12.25 -4.85 8.90
CA ALA A 163 -12.00 -6.29 8.85
C ALA A 163 -11.21 -6.70 7.59
N PHE A 164 -11.49 -6.08 6.44
CA PHE A 164 -10.86 -6.41 5.15
C PHE A 164 -9.67 -5.53 4.80
N ILE A 165 -9.55 -4.34 5.41
CA ILE A 165 -8.50 -3.35 5.16
C ILE A 165 -7.91 -2.94 6.52
N PRO A 166 -7.14 -3.85 7.17
CA PRO A 166 -6.55 -3.55 8.46
C PRO A 166 -5.63 -2.33 8.34
N ILE A 167 -5.53 -1.58 9.44
CA ILE A 167 -4.51 -0.55 9.57
C ILE A 167 -3.21 -1.31 9.80
N GLN A 168 -2.37 -1.34 8.78
CA GLN A 168 -0.96 -1.58 8.98
C GLN A 168 -0.43 -0.29 9.56
N MET A 169 -0.11 -0.29 10.84
CA MET A 169 0.76 0.75 11.37
C MET A 169 2.06 0.58 10.58
N SER A 170 2.36 1.53 9.70
CA SER A 170 3.73 1.72 9.23
C SER A 170 4.56 1.84 10.50
N THR A 171 5.32 0.79 10.80
CA THR A 171 6.20 0.76 11.96
C THR A 171 7.40 1.66 11.66
N GLU A 172 7.15 2.97 11.69
CA GLU A 172 8.12 4.00 12.04
C GLU A 172 8.63 3.81 13.48
N THR A 173 8.01 2.90 14.27
CA THR A 173 8.66 2.41 15.47
C THR A 173 9.82 1.51 15.07
N LYS A 174 11.04 2.06 15.19
CA LYS A 174 12.28 1.29 15.19
C LYS A 174 12.12 0.07 16.09
N THR A 175 12.14 -1.12 15.50
CA THR A 175 12.12 -2.40 16.21
C THR A 175 13.49 -3.04 16.07
N VAL A 176 13.80 -3.98 16.96
CA VAL A 176 15.01 -4.79 16.81
C VAL A 176 14.65 -5.98 15.93
N SER A 177 15.23 -6.03 14.73
CA SER A 177 15.09 -7.16 13.81
C SER A 177 15.52 -8.45 14.49
N SER A 178 14.84 -9.55 14.21
CA SER A 178 15.24 -10.89 14.64
C SER A 178 16.64 -11.28 14.16
N TYR A 179 17.13 -10.65 13.10
CA TYR A 179 18.46 -10.87 12.55
C TYR A 179 19.56 -10.03 13.22
N SER A 180 19.21 -9.09 14.11
CA SER A 180 20.16 -8.09 14.64
C SER A 180 21.30 -8.71 15.43
N SER A 181 21.06 -9.81 16.13
CA SER A 181 22.08 -10.52 16.90
C SER A 181 23.07 -11.30 16.02
N TYR A 182 22.73 -11.53 14.74
CA TYR A 182 23.48 -12.38 13.83
C TYR A 182 24.20 -11.60 12.73
N VAL A 183 23.79 -10.36 12.48
CA VAL A 183 24.49 -9.44 11.57
C VAL A 183 25.63 -8.77 12.32
N VAL A 184 26.84 -9.23 12.02
CA VAL A 184 28.11 -8.72 12.53
C VAL A 184 28.75 -7.89 11.40
N GLY A 185 28.34 -6.63 11.29
CA GLY A 185 28.89 -5.72 10.29
C GLY A 185 28.67 -4.26 10.65
N ASP A 186 29.25 -3.36 9.85
CA ASP A 186 29.14 -1.89 10.00
C ASP A 186 27.73 -1.35 9.63
N ILE A 187 26.75 -2.24 9.47
CA ILE A 187 25.40 -1.94 9.04
C ILE A 187 24.41 -2.12 10.20
N ASP A 188 23.84 -1.02 10.68
CA ASP A 188 22.70 -1.10 11.59
C ASP A 188 21.45 -1.45 10.78
N ILE A 189 21.07 -2.74 10.80
CA ILE A 189 19.87 -3.22 10.11
C ILE A 189 18.57 -2.69 10.72
N ASN A 190 18.65 -2.05 11.89
CA ASN A 190 17.52 -1.44 12.58
C ASN A 190 17.34 0.04 12.23
N ASP A 191 18.17 0.61 11.36
CA ASP A 191 18.15 2.05 11.06
C ASP A 191 17.95 2.32 9.56
N GLY A 192 16.81 2.90 9.21
CA GLY A 192 16.40 3.17 7.84
C GLY A 192 16.23 1.92 7.00
N GLU A 193 16.27 2.10 5.68
CA GLU A 193 16.06 1.02 4.72
C GLU A 193 17.35 0.23 4.47
N LYS A 194 17.22 -1.10 4.47
CA LYS A 194 18.33 -2.06 4.40
C LYS A 194 17.92 -3.30 3.62
N ILE A 195 18.87 -3.91 2.93
CA ILE A 195 18.67 -5.21 2.26
C ILE A 195 19.66 -6.19 2.88
N LEU A 196 19.14 -7.21 3.57
CA LEU A 196 19.91 -8.32 4.10
C LEU A 196 19.76 -9.52 3.17
N CYS A 197 20.87 -10.09 2.71
CA CYS A 197 20.87 -11.25 1.83
C CYS A 197 21.53 -12.44 2.52
N PHE A 198 20.98 -13.63 2.31
CA PHE A 198 21.64 -14.89 2.61
C PHE A 198 21.92 -15.57 1.28
N PHE A 199 23.20 -15.72 0.93
CA PHE A 199 23.63 -16.30 -0.34
C PHE A 199 24.70 -17.38 -0.14
N ASP A 200 24.80 -18.29 -1.12
CA ASP A 200 25.97 -19.13 -1.31
C ASP A 200 26.78 -18.56 -2.47
N ALA A 201 28.10 -18.48 -2.31
CA ALA A 201 28.97 -17.82 -3.29
C ALA A 201 29.03 -18.54 -4.64
N GLY A 202 28.78 -19.86 -4.70
CA GLY A 202 28.70 -20.60 -5.97
C GLY A 202 27.28 -20.81 -6.50
N CYS A 203 26.24 -20.26 -5.86
CA CYS A 203 24.86 -20.37 -6.35
C CYS A 203 24.59 -19.36 -7.48
N GLU A 204 24.29 -19.87 -8.69
CA GLU A 204 24.01 -19.06 -9.88
C GLU A 204 22.84 -18.08 -9.66
N HIS A 205 21.76 -18.54 -9.01
CA HIS A 205 20.60 -17.70 -8.70
C HIS A 205 20.93 -16.58 -7.68
N CYS A 206 21.85 -16.82 -6.73
CA CYS A 206 22.34 -15.78 -5.83
C CYS A 206 23.17 -14.73 -6.57
N MET A 207 24.03 -15.17 -7.49
CA MET A 207 24.85 -14.28 -8.32
C MET A 207 23.98 -13.39 -9.21
N ASP A 208 22.95 -13.96 -9.84
CA ASP A 208 21.98 -13.22 -10.66
C ASP A 208 21.16 -12.22 -9.83
N ALA A 209 20.71 -12.62 -8.63
CA ALA A 209 19.99 -11.73 -7.74
C ALA A 209 20.87 -10.56 -7.27
N ALA A 210 22.13 -10.81 -6.90
CA ALA A 210 23.08 -9.77 -6.54
C ALA A 210 23.35 -8.80 -7.70
N LYS A 211 23.49 -9.30 -8.92
CA LYS A 211 23.65 -8.46 -10.13
C LYS A 211 22.43 -7.59 -10.40
N SER A 212 21.23 -8.13 -10.19
CA SER A 212 19.97 -7.37 -10.27
C SER A 212 19.91 -6.27 -9.21
N LEU A 213 20.31 -6.56 -7.97
CA LEU A 213 20.43 -5.55 -6.91
C LEU A 213 21.45 -4.47 -7.27
N THR A 214 22.59 -4.83 -7.87
CA THR A 214 23.58 -3.86 -8.35
C THR A 214 23.00 -2.95 -9.42
N LYS A 215 22.26 -3.50 -10.39
CA LYS A 215 21.55 -2.70 -11.38
C LYS A 215 20.56 -1.73 -10.72
N LEU A 216 19.71 -2.18 -9.82
CA LEU A 216 18.77 -1.31 -9.09
C LEU A 216 19.48 -0.19 -8.32
N SER A 217 20.58 -0.51 -7.63
CA SER A 217 21.36 0.47 -6.88
C SER A 217 21.97 1.58 -7.76
N SER A 218 22.18 1.31 -9.05
CA SER A 218 22.67 2.32 -10.00
C SER A 218 21.57 3.22 -10.58
N GLU A 219 20.31 2.79 -10.49
CA GLU A 219 19.15 3.49 -11.06
C GLU A 219 18.38 4.31 -10.01
N ILE A 220 18.43 3.92 -8.74
CA ILE A 220 17.72 4.56 -7.61
C ILE A 220 18.71 5.38 -6.78
N SER A 221 18.44 6.68 -6.60
CA SER A 221 19.40 7.61 -5.96
C SER A 221 19.62 7.41 -4.46
N ASP A 222 18.63 6.90 -3.73
CA ASP A 222 18.70 6.63 -2.29
C ASP A 222 18.50 5.13 -2.00
N PHE A 223 19.24 4.29 -2.72
CA PHE A 223 19.05 2.85 -2.65
C PHE A 223 19.48 2.27 -1.29
N PRO A 224 18.69 1.34 -0.71
CA PRO A 224 19.01 0.71 0.58
C PRO A 224 20.40 0.05 0.60
N LYS A 225 21.14 0.22 1.70
CA LYS A 225 22.43 -0.46 1.87
C LYS A 225 22.23 -1.97 1.91
N ILE A 226 23.07 -2.69 1.17
CA ILE A 226 23.06 -4.16 1.11
C ILE A 226 24.11 -4.72 2.08
N HIS A 227 23.74 -5.74 2.83
CA HIS A 227 24.65 -6.62 3.55
C HIS A 227 24.37 -8.09 3.20
N ILE A 228 25.43 -8.86 2.97
CA ILE A 228 25.34 -10.27 2.56
C ILE A 228 25.94 -11.18 3.63
N ILE A 229 25.17 -12.15 4.09
CA ILE A 229 25.66 -13.28 4.87
C ILE A 229 25.91 -14.43 3.90
N PHE A 230 27.17 -14.82 3.77
CA PHE A 230 27.56 -16.01 3.01
C PHE A 230 27.67 -17.23 3.91
N SER A 231 27.31 -18.40 3.38
CA SER A 231 27.76 -19.67 3.97
C SER A 231 29.24 -19.92 3.64
N ASP A 232 29.89 -20.77 4.43
CA ASP A 232 31.29 -21.16 4.27
C ASP A 232 31.53 -22.26 3.21
N LEU A 233 30.47 -22.80 2.58
CA LEU A 233 30.59 -23.93 1.65
C LEU A 233 31.50 -23.66 0.45
N GLU A 234 31.54 -22.41 -0.02
CA GLU A 234 32.29 -21.99 -1.21
C GLU A 234 32.91 -20.60 -1.04
N GLU A 235 33.44 -20.31 0.17
CA GLU A 235 33.98 -19.00 0.54
C GLU A 235 35.01 -18.46 -0.46
N GLU A 236 35.82 -19.34 -1.07
CA GLU A 236 36.82 -18.96 -2.06
C GLU A 236 36.24 -18.32 -3.33
N LYS A 237 34.94 -18.52 -3.60
CA LYS A 237 34.24 -17.97 -4.78
C LYS A 237 33.68 -16.57 -4.55
N ILE A 238 33.72 -16.03 -3.33
CA ILE A 238 33.14 -14.71 -3.01
C ILE A 238 33.72 -13.59 -3.90
N VAL A 239 35.00 -13.66 -4.23
CA VAL A 239 35.64 -12.68 -5.13
C VAL A 239 35.04 -12.73 -6.54
N ASP A 240 34.84 -13.94 -7.08
CA ASP A 240 34.21 -14.13 -8.39
C ASP A 240 32.71 -13.78 -8.36
N PHE A 241 32.03 -14.02 -7.24
CA PHE A 241 30.66 -13.61 -6.99
C PHE A 241 30.50 -12.10 -7.15
N PHE A 242 31.30 -11.30 -6.42
CA PHE A 242 31.20 -9.84 -6.51
C PHE A 242 31.63 -9.30 -7.88
N LYS A 243 32.61 -9.94 -8.51
CA LYS A 243 33.00 -9.62 -9.89
C LYS A 243 31.84 -9.84 -10.88
N TYR A 244 31.04 -10.89 -10.68
CA TYR A 244 29.84 -11.14 -11.49
C TYR A 244 28.71 -10.15 -11.17
N ALA A 245 28.48 -9.87 -9.89
CA ALA A 245 27.45 -8.92 -9.43
C ALA A 245 27.73 -7.50 -9.96
N GLY A 246 29.00 -7.11 -10.05
CA GLY A 246 29.44 -5.82 -10.57
C GLY A 246 29.66 -4.75 -9.49
N ALA A 247 29.49 -5.10 -8.22
CA ALA A 247 29.82 -4.27 -7.07
C ALA A 247 30.17 -5.15 -5.86
N GLU A 248 31.00 -4.62 -4.95
CA GLU A 248 31.27 -5.24 -3.65
C GLU A 248 30.35 -4.63 -2.59
N TYR A 249 29.84 -5.47 -1.70
CA TYR A 249 28.94 -5.08 -0.61
C TYR A 249 29.54 -5.44 0.74
N SER A 250 28.98 -4.87 1.82
CA SER A 250 29.30 -5.35 3.16
C SER A 250 28.90 -6.82 3.27
N TYR A 251 29.77 -7.66 3.81
CA TYR A 251 29.47 -9.09 3.97
C TYR A 251 30.11 -9.68 5.22
N GLN A 252 29.59 -10.83 5.61
CA GLN A 252 30.19 -11.74 6.58
C GLN A 252 30.08 -13.17 6.07
N VAL A 253 30.88 -14.07 6.63
CA VAL A 253 30.85 -15.50 6.34
C VAL A 253 30.55 -16.23 7.65
N ILE A 254 29.62 -17.17 7.62
CA ILE A 254 29.26 -17.99 8.78
C ILE A 254 29.24 -19.48 8.39
N PRO A 255 29.48 -20.39 9.35
CA PRO A 255 29.39 -21.83 9.09
C PRO A 255 28.02 -22.22 8.55
N PHE A 256 27.97 -23.06 7.51
CA PHE A 256 26.72 -23.51 6.92
C PHE A 256 25.82 -24.22 7.95
N TYR A 257 26.43 -25.06 8.79
CA TYR A 257 25.77 -25.83 9.84
C TYR A 257 26.71 -26.04 11.02
N ASN A 258 26.19 -25.93 12.24
CA ASN A 258 26.89 -26.28 13.49
C ASN A 258 26.06 -27.33 14.26
N GLU A 259 26.73 -28.26 14.93
CA GLU A 259 26.11 -29.33 15.73
C GLU A 259 25.89 -28.95 17.21
N ASP A 260 25.87 -27.65 17.54
CA ASP A 260 25.69 -27.16 18.90
C ASP A 260 24.25 -26.67 19.18
N ASP A 261 23.98 -26.29 20.43
CA ASP A 261 22.66 -25.80 20.86
C ASP A 261 22.49 -24.28 20.63
N GLU A 262 23.49 -23.60 20.06
CA GLU A 262 23.46 -22.15 19.83
C GLU A 262 23.02 -21.85 18.39
N VAL A 263 22.07 -20.93 18.21
CA VAL A 263 21.69 -20.46 16.86
C VAL A 263 22.82 -19.60 16.32
N ASN A 264 23.74 -20.22 15.59
CA ASN A 264 24.95 -19.55 15.11
C ASN A 264 25.39 -20.02 13.70
N SER A 265 24.62 -20.91 13.07
CA SER A 265 24.88 -21.39 11.71
C SER A 265 23.94 -20.76 10.68
N TYR A 266 24.37 -20.80 9.42
CA TYR A 266 23.64 -20.24 8.28
C TYR A 266 22.20 -20.77 8.19
N LEU A 267 22.04 -22.10 8.23
CA LEU A 267 20.74 -22.75 8.12
C LEU A 267 19.81 -22.39 9.29
N GLU A 268 20.34 -22.22 10.50
CA GLU A 268 19.54 -21.92 11.68
C GLU A 268 19.10 -20.46 11.72
N ILE A 269 19.98 -19.55 11.31
CA ILE A 269 19.69 -18.12 11.25
C ILE A 269 18.70 -17.83 10.12
N LEU A 270 18.90 -18.42 8.93
CA LEU A 270 17.98 -18.26 7.81
C LEU A 270 16.65 -18.97 8.09
N GLY A 271 16.70 -20.21 8.58
CA GLY A 271 15.58 -21.13 8.74
C GLY A 271 15.70 -22.32 7.78
N TYR A 272 15.54 -23.53 8.30
CA TYR A 272 15.75 -24.79 7.58
C TYR A 272 14.79 -25.01 6.40
N GLU A 273 13.68 -24.30 6.37
CA GLU A 273 12.65 -24.37 5.34
C GLU A 273 12.91 -23.46 4.12
N TYR A 274 13.85 -22.52 4.22
CA TYR A 274 14.08 -21.52 3.18
C TYR A 274 15.26 -21.90 2.29
N GLU A 275 15.17 -21.45 1.04
CA GLU A 275 16.16 -21.76 -0.01
C GLU A 275 16.86 -20.49 -0.49
N ASN A 276 18.09 -20.68 -0.97
CA ASN A 276 18.85 -19.62 -1.62
C ASN A 276 18.35 -19.37 -3.05
N PRO A 277 18.32 -18.11 -3.53
CA PRO A 277 18.67 -16.88 -2.82
C PRO A 277 17.60 -16.44 -1.82
N ALA A 278 18.01 -16.01 -0.62
CA ALA A 278 17.10 -15.33 0.29
C ALA A 278 17.45 -13.85 0.45
N ILE A 279 16.45 -12.98 0.29
CA ILE A 279 16.60 -11.51 0.31
C ILE A 279 15.53 -10.91 1.21
N ILE A 280 15.96 -10.11 2.17
CA ILE A 280 15.11 -9.47 3.17
C ILE A 280 15.20 -7.96 2.99
N TYR A 281 14.09 -7.35 2.63
CA TYR A 281 13.95 -5.90 2.65
C TYR A 281 13.48 -5.44 4.04
N LEU A 282 14.31 -4.65 4.70
CA LEU A 282 14.11 -4.14 6.05
C LEU A 282 13.91 -2.62 6.02
N ASN A 283 13.02 -2.11 6.87
CA ASN A 283 12.92 -0.68 7.18
C ASN A 283 12.81 -0.50 8.70
N ASN A 284 13.80 0.18 9.29
CA ASN A 284 13.89 0.41 10.73
C ASN A 284 13.79 -0.88 11.57
N GLY A 285 14.41 -1.96 11.09
CA GLY A 285 14.41 -3.28 11.73
C GLY A 285 13.19 -4.15 11.42
N ASN A 286 12.18 -3.61 10.74
CA ASN A 286 10.98 -4.36 10.35
C ASN A 286 11.18 -5.05 9.01
N GLN A 287 10.82 -6.33 8.91
CA GLN A 287 10.77 -7.06 7.64
C GLN A 287 9.57 -6.63 6.80
N ILE A 288 9.85 -5.90 5.73
CA ILE A 288 8.84 -5.42 4.77
C ILE A 288 8.54 -6.50 3.73
N ARG A 289 9.59 -7.17 3.24
CA ARG A 289 9.47 -8.27 2.29
C ARG A 289 10.59 -9.29 2.48
N PHE A 290 10.24 -10.55 2.32
CA PHE A 290 11.16 -11.68 2.31
C PHE A 290 10.94 -12.47 1.03
N TYR A 291 12.03 -12.72 0.31
CA TYR A 291 12.11 -13.55 -0.88
C TYR A 291 12.99 -14.75 -0.57
N ASP A 292 12.64 -15.90 -1.11
CA ASP A 292 13.39 -17.14 -0.94
C ASP A 292 13.24 -18.06 -2.16
N GLY A 293 14.35 -18.73 -2.50
CA GLY A 293 14.45 -19.73 -3.55
C GLY A 293 14.04 -19.24 -4.94
N THR A 294 13.61 -20.20 -5.76
CA THR A 294 13.14 -20.01 -7.15
C THR A 294 11.66 -20.39 -7.32
N GLY A 295 10.94 -20.50 -6.20
CA GLY A 295 9.55 -20.94 -6.15
C GLY A 295 8.56 -19.77 -6.15
N ALA A 296 7.48 -19.92 -5.38
CA ALA A 296 6.41 -18.92 -5.32
C ALA A 296 6.86 -17.57 -4.73
N ASN A 297 7.89 -17.58 -3.88
CA ASN A 297 8.46 -16.42 -3.21
C ASN A 297 9.76 -15.91 -3.87
N GLU A 298 10.05 -16.35 -5.10
CA GLU A 298 11.26 -15.93 -5.81
C GLU A 298 11.43 -14.41 -5.85
N TYR A 299 12.69 -13.98 -5.85
CA TYR A 299 13.03 -12.56 -5.99
C TYR A 299 12.61 -11.99 -7.34
N LYS A 300 11.97 -10.81 -7.32
CA LYS A 300 11.50 -10.09 -8.51
C LYS A 300 11.95 -8.63 -8.49
N GLU A 301 12.79 -8.26 -9.46
CA GLU A 301 13.36 -6.90 -9.59
C GLU A 301 12.28 -5.81 -9.51
N GLU A 302 11.21 -5.94 -10.30
CA GLU A 302 10.11 -4.98 -10.38
C GLU A 302 9.29 -4.87 -9.08
N GLU A 303 9.18 -5.96 -8.32
CA GLU A 303 8.48 -5.94 -7.04
C GLU A 303 9.30 -5.18 -6.00
N LEU A 304 10.60 -5.46 -5.91
CA LEU A 304 11.49 -4.76 -5.00
C LEU A 304 11.61 -3.28 -5.36
N ARG A 305 11.71 -2.94 -6.66
CA ARG A 305 11.72 -1.54 -7.12
C ARG A 305 10.53 -0.76 -6.58
N ARG A 306 9.31 -1.30 -6.69
CA ARG A 306 8.07 -0.66 -6.19
C ARG A 306 7.97 -0.56 -4.67
N LEU A 307 8.78 -1.32 -3.93
CA LEU A 307 8.84 -1.24 -2.47
C LEU A 307 9.83 -0.18 -2.00
N ILE A 308 10.82 0.18 -2.83
CA ILE A 308 11.84 1.18 -2.55
C ILE A 308 11.40 2.57 -3.06
N GLU A 309 10.73 2.63 -4.22
CA GLU A 309 10.12 3.85 -4.78
C GLU A 309 8.76 4.18 -4.15
#